data_AF-A0A939BHR4-F1
#
_entry.id   AF-A0A939BHR4-F1
#
_cell.length_a   1.000
_cell.length_b   1.000
_cell.length_c   1.000
_cell.angle_alpha   90.00
_cell.angle_beta   90.00
_cell.angle_gamma   90.00
#
_symmetry.space_group_name_H-M   'P 1'
#
loop_
_entity.id
_entity.type
_entity.pdbx_description
1 polymer ?
#
loop_
_entity_poly.entity_id
_entity_poly.type
_entity_poly.pdbx_seq_one_letter_code
_entity_poly.pdbx_strand_id
1 'polypeptide(L)'
;MKFKEFMMLQLFAEDPGGGSGGDPGSGGTDPGTGGGGSDDDDPEDEDSDEDDDPDGEKRYTVKEVDELVKRKKAEWEKTRKKEDDEAKKFAKMNAQEKAEYKQQQLEKRIQELEDEKTLAGMRDEARKQLSEKGINISDNLLEFMVSKDAEKTKKAVDSFAELFNAAVNEAVKGKARQTTPKEGGGFSGGGKETLDIGKMAKEARIIK
;
A
#
# COMPACT_ATOMS: atom_id res chain seq x y z
N MET A 1 -20.56 -28.24 -13.33
CA MET A 1 -20.07 -27.41 -14.45
C MET A 1 -19.82 -26.02 -13.90
N LYS A 2 -18.56 -25.57 -13.94
CA LYS A 2 -18.10 -24.31 -13.38
C LYS A 2 -18.46 -23.19 -14.36
N PHE A 3 -19.39 -22.30 -13.98
CA PHE A 3 -19.66 -21.07 -14.74
C PHE A 3 -18.48 -20.13 -14.54
N LYS A 4 -17.71 -19.99 -15.62
CA LYS A 4 -16.46 -19.24 -15.73
C LYS A 4 -16.73 -18.01 -16.62
N GLU A 5 -17.72 -17.21 -16.27
CA GLU A 5 -17.91 -15.86 -16.82
C GLU A 5 -17.13 -14.87 -15.95
N PHE A 6 -15.83 -14.96 -16.10
CA PHE A 6 -14.83 -13.99 -15.73
C PHE A 6 -15.17 -12.67 -16.45
N MET A 7 -15.76 -11.71 -15.73
CA MET A 7 -15.98 -10.32 -16.16
C MET A 7 -14.64 -9.60 -16.39
N MET A 8 -13.92 -10.01 -17.43
CA MET A 8 -12.69 -9.40 -17.91
C MET A 8 -12.49 -9.97 -19.32
N LEU A 9 -12.96 -9.27 -20.35
CA LEU A 9 -12.38 -9.22 -21.71
C LEU A 9 -13.33 -8.51 -22.68
N GLN A 10 -13.58 -7.22 -22.47
CA GLN A 10 -14.19 -6.39 -23.52
C GLN A 10 -13.57 -4.99 -23.58
N LEU A 11 -12.24 -4.95 -23.65
CA LEU A 11 -11.54 -3.74 -24.06
C LEU A 11 -10.21 -4.09 -24.77
N PHE A 12 -10.29 -4.15 -26.10
CA PHE A 12 -9.20 -4.02 -27.08
C PHE A 12 -8.18 -5.18 -27.22
N ALA A 13 -8.43 -6.01 -28.25
CA ALA A 13 -7.51 -6.68 -29.19
C ALA A 13 -6.10 -7.13 -28.73
N GLU A 14 -5.87 -8.45 -28.74
CA GLU A 14 -4.60 -9.01 -29.23
C GLU A 14 -4.82 -10.46 -29.73
N ASP A 15 -4.73 -10.66 -31.05
CA ASP A 15 -4.56 -11.97 -31.69
C ASP A 15 -3.07 -12.13 -32.05
N PRO A 16 -2.46 -13.27 -31.68
CA PRO A 16 -1.40 -13.81 -32.51
C PRO A 16 -1.64 -15.31 -32.79
N GLY A 17 -2.30 -15.61 -33.91
CA GLY A 17 -1.74 -16.51 -34.92
C GLY A 17 -2.03 -18.03 -34.87
N GLY A 18 -2.32 -18.57 -36.07
CA GLY A 18 -2.16 -19.97 -36.49
C GLY A 18 -3.47 -20.69 -36.80
N GLY A 19 -3.71 -21.41 -37.91
CA GLY A 19 -2.89 -21.85 -39.04
C GLY A 19 -3.45 -23.19 -39.58
N SER A 20 -3.83 -23.25 -40.86
CA SER A 20 -4.02 -24.45 -41.73
C SER A 20 -4.83 -24.01 -42.95
N GLY A 21 -4.49 -24.23 -44.21
CA GLY A 21 -3.54 -25.15 -44.85
C GLY A 21 -4.20 -25.56 -46.18
N GLY A 22 -3.62 -25.17 -47.32
CA GLY A 22 -4.10 -25.56 -48.65
C GLY A 22 -3.72 -24.58 -49.76
N ASP A 23 -2.57 -24.83 -50.40
CA ASP A 23 -2.23 -24.38 -51.77
C ASP A 23 -2.70 -25.50 -52.73
N PRO A 24 -3.22 -25.21 -53.94
CA PRO A 24 -2.33 -24.90 -55.08
C PRO A 24 -2.82 -23.78 -55.99
N GLY A 25 -1.92 -22.82 -56.24
CA GLY A 25 -1.56 -22.38 -57.59
C GLY A 25 -2.54 -21.54 -58.41
N SER A 26 -2.03 -20.40 -58.92
CA SER A 26 -2.15 -19.94 -60.32
C SER A 26 -2.39 -18.43 -60.43
N GLY A 27 -1.47 -17.75 -61.12
CA GLY A 27 -1.63 -16.43 -61.76
C GLY A 27 -1.66 -15.25 -60.79
N GLY A 28 -0.68 -14.35 -60.71
CA GLY A 28 0.12 -13.84 -61.80
C GLY A 28 -0.77 -13.09 -62.78
N THR A 29 -1.02 -11.80 -62.55
CA THR A 29 -1.02 -10.73 -63.56
C THR A 29 -1.44 -9.39 -62.94
N ASP A 30 -0.51 -8.44 -63.05
CA ASP A 30 -0.74 -7.03 -63.38
C ASP A 30 -1.95 -6.80 -64.32
N PRO A 31 -2.55 -5.59 -64.32
CA PRO A 31 -2.79 -5.02 -65.63
C PRO A 31 -2.33 -3.56 -65.70
N GLY A 32 -1.17 -3.36 -66.29
CA GLY A 32 -0.94 -2.24 -67.19
C GLY A 32 -1.76 -2.38 -68.47
N THR A 33 -2.31 -1.23 -68.87
CA THR A 33 -2.27 -0.70 -70.25
C THR A 33 -3.16 -1.29 -71.35
N GLY A 34 -3.91 -0.37 -71.97
CA GLY A 34 -4.44 -0.45 -73.34
C GLY A 34 -5.89 0.02 -73.38
N GLY A 35 -6.31 1.10 -74.04
CA GLY A 35 -5.71 1.93 -75.08
C GLY A 35 -6.81 2.32 -76.06
N GLY A 36 -6.84 3.57 -76.52
CA GLY A 36 -7.47 3.97 -77.78
C GLY A 36 -8.69 4.90 -77.72
N GLY A 37 -8.56 6.06 -78.37
CA GLY A 37 -9.58 7.08 -78.65
C GLY A 37 -9.15 8.44 -78.05
N SER A 38 -8.20 9.18 -78.64
CA SER A 38 -8.33 10.08 -79.81
C SER A 38 -9.29 11.24 -79.59
N ASP A 39 -8.90 12.42 -80.09
CA ASP A 39 -9.45 13.79 -79.96
C ASP A 39 -8.59 14.61 -78.98
N ASP A 40 -7.42 15.11 -79.40
CA ASP A 40 -7.23 16.36 -80.17
C ASP A 40 -8.09 17.50 -79.62
N ASP A 41 -7.50 18.34 -78.76
CA ASP A 41 -7.66 19.80 -78.82
C ASP A 41 -6.62 20.44 -77.87
N ASP A 42 -5.56 20.91 -78.49
CA ASP A 42 -4.63 21.91 -77.99
C ASP A 42 -5.40 23.25 -77.88
N PRO A 43 -5.23 24.02 -76.79
CA PRO A 43 -5.33 25.45 -76.93
C PRO A 43 -3.97 26.06 -76.60
N GLU A 44 -3.37 26.52 -77.68
CA GLU A 44 -2.25 27.43 -77.80
C GLU A 44 -2.14 28.43 -76.64
N ASP A 45 -0.91 28.59 -76.16
CA ASP A 45 -0.42 29.76 -75.44
C ASP A 45 -0.72 31.02 -76.27
N GLU A 46 -1.79 31.74 -75.91
CA GLU A 46 -1.99 33.13 -76.32
C GLU A 46 -1.95 34.04 -75.08
N ASP A 47 -0.77 34.61 -74.85
CA ASP A 47 -0.61 35.87 -74.13
C ASP A 47 -1.50 36.93 -74.78
N SER A 48 -2.61 37.26 -74.12
CA SER A 48 -3.45 38.42 -74.44
C SER A 48 -3.68 39.22 -73.16
N ASP A 49 -2.74 40.12 -72.89
CA ASP A 49 -2.99 41.28 -72.04
C ASP A 49 -4.00 42.21 -72.72
N GLU A 50 -4.75 42.96 -71.91
CA GLU A 50 -5.78 43.95 -72.23
C GLU A 50 -7.22 43.43 -72.28
N ASP A 51 -7.92 43.51 -71.14
CA ASP A 51 -9.20 44.22 -71.09
C ASP A 51 -9.52 44.70 -69.66
N ASP A 52 -9.79 46.00 -69.59
CA ASP A 52 -10.16 46.82 -68.42
C ASP A 52 -11.68 46.68 -68.20
N ASP A 53 -12.10 45.96 -67.14
CA ASP A 53 -13.50 45.90 -66.71
C ASP A 53 -13.62 46.30 -65.22
N PRO A 54 -14.35 47.38 -64.88
CA PRO A 54 -14.39 47.97 -63.55
C PRO A 54 -15.52 47.39 -62.69
N ASP A 55 -15.50 46.07 -62.43
CA ASP A 55 -16.29 45.46 -61.36
C ASP A 55 -15.49 44.30 -60.70
N GLY A 56 -14.81 44.66 -59.61
CA GLY A 56 -13.69 43.91 -59.05
C GLY A 56 -14.05 42.64 -58.28
N GLU A 57 -14.42 41.57 -58.97
CA GLU A 57 -14.30 40.21 -58.44
C GLU A 57 -12.85 39.74 -58.62
N LYS A 58 -12.05 39.80 -57.55
CA LYS A 58 -10.65 39.35 -57.53
C LYS A 58 -10.54 37.88 -57.94
N ARG A 59 -10.24 37.60 -59.21
CA ARG A 59 -9.86 36.26 -59.67
C ARG A 59 -8.40 36.02 -59.27
N TYR A 60 -8.18 35.09 -58.35
CA TYR A 60 -6.83 34.68 -57.94
C TYR A 60 -6.18 33.86 -59.04
N THR A 61 -4.90 34.13 -59.32
CA THR A 61 -4.13 33.30 -60.27
C THR A 61 -3.84 31.93 -59.66
N VAL A 62 -3.70 30.89 -60.48
CA VAL A 62 -3.40 29.51 -60.02
C VAL A 62 -2.15 29.45 -59.14
N LYS A 63 -1.15 30.31 -59.42
CA LYS A 63 0.09 30.43 -58.63
C LYS A 63 -0.17 30.99 -57.22
N GLU A 64 -1.01 32.00 -57.08
CA GLU A 64 -1.37 32.59 -55.78
C GLU A 64 -2.17 31.62 -54.91
N VAL A 65 -3.06 30.84 -55.52
CA VAL A 65 -3.81 29.77 -54.83
C VAL A 65 -2.87 28.69 -54.34
N ASP A 66 -1.90 28.27 -55.17
CA ASP A 66 -0.95 27.21 -54.81
C ASP A 66 0.02 27.65 -53.68
N GLU A 67 0.45 28.91 -53.68
CA GLU A 67 1.19 29.50 -52.56
C GLU A 67 0.36 29.60 -51.28
N LEU A 68 -0.91 29.99 -51.39
CA LEU A 68 -1.83 30.04 -50.26
C LEU A 68 -2.07 28.65 -49.66
N VAL A 69 -2.25 27.63 -50.51
CA VAL A 69 -2.40 26.24 -50.09
C VAL A 69 -1.12 25.74 -49.41
N LYS A 70 0.07 26.02 -49.96
CA LYS A 70 1.35 25.67 -49.32
C LYS A 70 1.52 26.33 -47.96
N ARG A 71 1.19 27.62 -47.84
CA ARG A 71 1.22 28.36 -46.58
C ARG A 71 0.28 27.76 -45.55
N LYS A 72 -0.97 27.47 -45.96
CA LYS A 72 -1.98 26.87 -45.09
C LYS A 72 -1.62 25.45 -44.67
N LYS A 73 -1.01 24.67 -45.56
CA LYS A 73 -0.49 23.32 -45.25
C LYS A 73 0.67 23.41 -44.25
N ALA A 74 1.60 24.34 -44.43
CA ALA A 74 2.71 24.54 -43.50
C ALA A 74 2.21 25.00 -42.10
N GLU A 75 1.23 25.89 -42.05
CA GLU A 75 0.57 26.28 -40.79
C GLU A 75 -0.15 25.12 -40.13
N TRP A 76 -0.89 24.32 -40.90
CA TRP A 76 -1.60 23.16 -40.40
C TRP A 76 -0.66 22.07 -39.87
N GLU A 77 0.43 21.77 -40.58
CA GLU A 77 1.47 20.86 -40.11
C GLU A 77 2.16 21.36 -38.84
N LYS A 78 2.39 22.67 -38.72
CA LYS A 78 2.99 23.28 -37.54
C LYS A 78 2.05 23.21 -36.33
N THR A 79 0.76 23.46 -36.53
CA THR A 79 -0.25 23.35 -35.46
C THR A 79 -0.38 21.89 -35.01
N ARG A 80 -0.48 20.94 -35.96
CA ARG A 80 -0.57 19.51 -35.63
C ARG A 80 0.65 19.01 -34.87
N LYS A 81 1.86 19.41 -35.28
CA LYS A 81 3.09 19.06 -34.55
C LYS A 81 3.11 19.59 -33.11
N LYS A 82 2.64 20.83 -32.89
CA LYS A 82 2.54 21.40 -31.55
C LYS A 82 1.53 20.65 -30.68
N GLU A 83 0.36 20.34 -31.23
CA GLU A 83 -0.68 19.55 -30.54
C GLU A 83 -0.16 18.15 -30.18
N ASP A 84 0.52 17.48 -31.11
CA ASP A 84 1.13 16.17 -30.88
C ASP A 84 2.21 16.21 -29.79
N ASP A 85 3.06 17.24 -29.80
CA ASP A 85 4.16 17.39 -28.84
C ASP A 85 3.64 17.73 -27.43
N GLU A 86 2.61 18.59 -27.33
CA GLU A 86 1.95 18.91 -26.07
C GLU A 86 1.21 17.70 -25.49
N ALA A 87 0.48 16.95 -26.33
CA ALA A 87 -0.19 15.72 -25.94
C ALA A 87 0.79 14.65 -25.46
N LYS A 88 1.91 14.46 -26.18
CA LYS A 88 2.98 13.53 -25.76
C LYS A 88 3.63 13.96 -24.45
N LYS A 89 3.89 15.26 -24.26
CA LYS A 89 4.46 15.79 -23.01
C LYS A 89 3.49 15.58 -21.84
N PHE A 90 2.21 15.84 -22.04
CA PHE A 90 1.17 15.63 -21.04
C PHE A 90 1.02 14.13 -20.69
N ALA A 91 0.95 13.26 -21.70
CA ALA A 91 0.87 11.81 -21.51
C ALA A 91 2.11 11.27 -20.79
N LYS A 92 3.31 11.74 -21.15
CA LYS A 92 4.57 11.34 -20.49
C LYS A 92 4.61 11.78 -19.03
N MET A 93 4.21 13.02 -18.74
CA MET A 93 4.17 13.53 -17.36
C MET A 93 3.18 12.73 -16.52
N ASN A 94 1.97 12.47 -17.04
CA ASN A 94 0.97 11.68 -16.32
C ASN A 94 1.41 10.22 -16.07
N ALA A 95 2.09 9.60 -17.05
CA ALA A 95 2.64 8.26 -16.90
C ALA A 95 3.78 8.21 -15.88
N GLN A 96 4.65 9.22 -15.88
CA GLN A 96 5.76 9.32 -14.94
C GLN A 96 5.27 9.58 -13.51
N GLU A 97 4.35 10.51 -13.30
CA GLU A 97 3.77 10.79 -11.97
C GLU A 97 3.05 9.55 -11.40
N LYS A 98 2.31 8.81 -12.23
CA LYS A 98 1.68 7.55 -11.83
C LYS A 98 2.71 6.49 -11.46
N ALA A 99 3.82 6.41 -12.19
CA ALA A 99 4.90 5.47 -11.89
C ALA A 99 5.59 5.83 -10.57
N GLU A 100 5.95 7.10 -10.37
CA GLU A 100 6.57 7.60 -9.15
C GLU A 100 5.64 7.40 -7.93
N TYR A 101 4.35 7.68 -8.05
CA TYR A 101 3.39 7.43 -6.99
C TYR A 101 3.28 5.94 -6.62
N LYS A 102 3.28 5.05 -7.62
CA LYS A 102 3.29 3.60 -7.37
C LYS A 102 4.59 3.16 -6.70
N GLN A 103 5.73 3.69 -7.14
CA GLN A 103 7.02 3.40 -6.52
C GLN A 103 7.04 3.88 -5.06
N GLN A 104 6.65 5.13 -4.78
CA GLN A 104 6.57 5.64 -3.41
C GLN A 104 5.64 4.82 -2.53
N GLN A 105 4.49 4.35 -3.04
CA GLN A 105 3.62 3.46 -2.28
C GLN A 105 4.25 2.11 -1.99
N LEU A 106 4.95 1.52 -2.97
CA LEU A 106 5.68 0.26 -2.78
C LEU A 106 6.81 0.43 -1.78
N GLU A 107 7.58 1.50 -1.90
CA GLU A 107 8.72 1.82 -1.03
C GLU A 107 8.24 2.06 0.41
N LYS A 108 7.15 2.81 0.59
CA LYS A 108 6.51 2.96 1.90
C LYS A 108 6.03 1.63 2.45
N ARG A 109 5.45 0.76 1.62
CA ARG A 109 4.98 -0.55 2.07
C ARG A 109 6.14 -1.47 2.46
N ILE A 110 7.25 -1.42 1.72
CA ILE A 110 8.48 -2.14 2.06
C ILE A 110 9.01 -1.63 3.40
N GLN A 111 9.11 -0.31 3.57
CA GLN A 111 9.58 0.29 4.81
C GLN A 111 8.69 -0.07 6.01
N GLU A 112 7.36 -0.03 5.86
CA GLU A 112 6.42 -0.46 6.91
C GLU A 112 6.63 -1.94 7.29
N LEU A 113 6.82 -2.82 6.30
CA LEU A 113 7.05 -4.24 6.55
C LEU A 113 8.42 -4.51 7.19
N GLU A 114 9.46 -3.76 6.80
CA GLU A 114 10.78 -3.83 7.42
C GLU A 114 10.75 -3.32 8.85
N ASP A 115 10.08 -2.19 9.11
CA ASP A 115 9.84 -1.65 10.45
C ASP A 115 9.06 -2.65 11.32
N GLU A 116 8.00 -3.27 10.79
CA GLU A 116 7.21 -4.27 11.50
C GLU A 116 8.06 -5.51 11.84
N LYS A 117 8.86 -5.99 10.89
CA LYS A 117 9.74 -7.15 11.11
C LYS A 117 10.84 -6.86 12.13
N THR A 118 11.45 -5.68 12.08
CA THR A 118 12.47 -5.28 13.06
C THR A 118 11.88 -5.13 14.46
N LEU A 119 10.70 -4.52 14.58
CA LEU A 119 9.95 -4.44 15.84
C LEU A 119 9.58 -5.84 16.37
N ALA A 120 9.10 -6.74 15.51
CA ALA A 120 8.78 -8.11 15.90
C ALA A 120 10.02 -8.85 16.43
N GLY A 121 11.16 -8.76 15.74
CA GLY A 121 12.42 -9.36 16.19
C GLY A 121 12.89 -8.81 17.55
N MET A 122 12.80 -7.50 17.75
CA MET A 122 13.11 -6.87 19.04
C MET A 122 12.14 -7.29 20.15
N ARG A 123 10.85 -7.48 19.84
CA ARG A 123 9.85 -8.00 20.78
C ARG A 123 10.16 -9.42 21.22
N ASP A 124 10.58 -10.27 20.30
CA ASP A 124 10.97 -11.64 20.62
C ASP A 124 12.23 -11.68 21.49
N GLU A 125 13.22 -10.85 21.21
CA GLU A 125 14.43 -10.74 22.03
C GLU A 125 14.12 -10.19 23.43
N ALA A 126 13.31 -9.14 23.53
CA ALA A 126 12.85 -8.60 24.81
C ALA A 126 12.06 -9.64 25.61
N ARG A 127 11.18 -10.42 24.96
CA ARG A 127 10.45 -11.52 25.59
C ARG A 127 11.41 -12.57 26.14
N LYS A 128 12.44 -12.94 25.37
CA LYS A 128 13.47 -13.89 25.81
C LYS A 128 14.23 -13.37 27.03
N GLN A 129 14.70 -12.11 27.00
CA GLN A 129 15.41 -11.49 28.12
C GLN A 129 14.56 -11.43 29.39
N LEU A 130 13.26 -11.12 29.28
CA LEU A 130 12.35 -11.12 30.42
C LEU A 130 12.06 -12.53 30.95
N SER A 131 11.92 -13.50 30.04
CA SER A 131 11.73 -14.90 30.40
C SER A 131 12.95 -15.46 31.13
N GLU A 132 14.17 -15.09 30.73
CA GLU A 132 15.41 -15.42 31.44
C GLU A 132 15.43 -14.84 32.87
N LYS A 133 14.82 -13.68 33.09
CA LYS A 133 14.62 -13.07 34.41
C LYS A 133 13.41 -13.64 35.18
N GLY A 134 12.73 -14.65 34.62
CA GLY A 134 11.56 -15.30 35.23
C GLY A 134 10.25 -14.51 35.11
N ILE A 135 10.22 -13.48 34.26
CA ILE A 135 9.07 -12.58 34.10
C ILE A 135 8.38 -12.90 32.77
N ASN A 136 7.16 -13.46 32.85
CA ASN A 136 6.32 -13.68 31.68
C ASN A 136 5.29 -12.55 31.57
N ILE A 137 5.42 -11.71 30.54
CA ILE A 137 4.46 -10.64 30.22
C ILE A 137 3.76 -10.88 28.88
N SER A 138 2.55 -10.37 28.75
CA SER A 138 1.76 -10.45 27.53
C SER A 138 2.34 -9.57 26.41
N ASP A 139 2.11 -9.95 25.16
CA ASP A 139 2.61 -9.27 23.96
C ASP A 139 2.15 -7.83 23.82
N ASN A 140 0.98 -7.51 24.37
CA ASN A 140 0.47 -6.14 24.43
C ASN A 140 1.37 -5.25 25.31
N LEU A 141 1.90 -5.77 26.43
CA LEU A 141 2.79 -4.99 27.30
C LEU A 141 4.18 -4.84 26.69
N LEU A 142 4.64 -5.87 25.97
CA LEU A 142 5.87 -5.82 25.17
C LEU A 142 5.79 -4.76 24.07
N GLU A 143 4.62 -4.55 23.45
CA GLU A 143 4.39 -3.48 22.47
C GLU A 143 4.79 -2.10 23.00
N PHE A 144 4.39 -1.81 24.25
CA PHE A 144 4.62 -0.50 24.85
C PHE A 144 6.07 -0.32 25.30
N MET A 145 6.81 -1.41 25.52
CA MET A 145 8.22 -1.38 25.92
C MET A 145 9.18 -1.39 24.74
N VAL A 146 8.79 -1.99 23.62
CA VAL A 146 9.64 -2.11 22.44
C VAL A 146 9.41 -0.91 21.53
N SER A 147 10.43 -0.10 21.37
CA SER A 147 10.44 1.06 20.48
C SER A 147 11.34 0.81 19.28
N LYS A 148 11.29 1.68 18.27
CA LYS A 148 12.20 1.62 17.11
C LYS A 148 13.69 1.69 17.48
N ASP A 149 14.00 2.04 18.72
CA ASP A 149 15.34 2.16 19.27
C ASP A 149 15.66 0.97 20.20
N ALA A 150 16.69 0.21 19.82
CA ALA A 150 17.11 -0.99 20.55
C ALA A 150 17.63 -0.67 21.97
N GLU A 151 18.35 0.44 22.15
CA GLU A 151 18.89 0.80 23.47
C GLU A 151 17.78 1.21 24.44
N LYS A 152 16.80 1.98 23.93
CA LYS A 152 15.62 2.35 24.72
C LYS A 152 14.80 1.14 25.12
N THR A 153 14.62 0.19 24.20
CA THR A 153 13.90 -1.07 24.47
C THR A 153 14.57 -1.87 25.57
N LYS A 154 15.89 -2.07 25.50
CA LYS A 154 16.65 -2.78 26.53
C LYS A 154 16.56 -2.09 27.89
N LYS A 155 16.74 -0.77 27.93
CA LYS A 155 16.63 0.01 29.17
C LYS A 155 15.23 -0.07 29.78
N ALA A 156 14.19 -0.03 28.95
CA ALA A 156 12.80 -0.18 29.39
C ALA A 156 12.55 -1.58 29.97
N VAL A 157 13.06 -2.63 29.30
CA VAL A 157 13.02 -4.03 29.76
C VAL A 157 13.71 -4.21 31.11
N ASP A 158 14.92 -3.69 31.25
CA ASP A 158 15.69 -3.79 32.49
C ASP A 158 14.98 -3.05 33.64
N SER A 159 14.55 -1.81 33.40
CA SER A 159 13.85 -0.99 34.40
C SER A 159 12.53 -1.63 34.84
N PHE A 160 11.77 -2.18 33.89
CA PHE A 160 10.52 -2.89 34.19
C PHE A 160 10.79 -4.13 35.04
N ALA A 161 11.81 -4.92 34.70
CA ALA A 161 12.15 -6.13 35.46
C ALA A 161 12.50 -5.82 36.92
N GLU A 162 13.27 -4.74 37.17
CA GLU A 162 13.61 -4.29 38.52
C GLU A 162 12.37 -3.86 39.32
N LEU A 163 11.53 -3.00 38.73
CA LEU A 163 10.31 -2.50 39.36
C LEU A 163 9.31 -3.63 39.64
N PHE A 164 9.16 -4.56 38.71
CA PHE A 164 8.29 -5.72 38.86
C PHE A 164 8.74 -6.61 40.02
N ASN A 165 10.03 -6.96 40.08
CA ASN A 165 10.56 -7.75 41.17
C ASN A 165 10.44 -7.05 42.53
N ALA A 166 10.66 -5.74 42.59
CA ALA A 166 10.45 -4.96 43.81
C ALA A 166 8.98 -4.99 44.25
N ALA A 167 8.04 -4.76 43.34
CA ALA A 167 6.61 -4.77 43.64
C ALA A 167 6.10 -6.16 44.06
N VAL A 168 6.56 -7.22 43.39
CA VAL A 168 6.24 -8.61 43.76
C VAL A 168 6.80 -8.93 45.14
N ASN A 169 8.05 -8.55 45.43
CA ASN A 169 8.64 -8.77 46.75
C ASN A 169 7.87 -8.04 47.86
N GLU A 170 7.45 -6.79 47.64
CA GLU A 170 6.62 -6.06 48.60
C GLU A 170 5.23 -6.70 48.77
N ALA A 171 4.59 -7.12 47.68
CA ALA A 171 3.31 -7.82 47.74
C ALA A 171 3.41 -9.18 48.45
N VAL A 172 4.49 -9.94 48.21
CA VAL A 172 4.77 -11.21 48.90
C VAL A 172 5.06 -10.97 50.36
N LYS A 173 5.87 -9.97 50.74
CA LYS A 173 6.08 -9.59 52.15
C LYS A 173 4.75 -9.18 52.81
N GLY A 174 3.92 -8.42 52.11
CA GLY A 174 2.59 -8.01 52.58
C GLY A 174 1.66 -9.20 52.81
N LYS A 175 1.64 -10.19 51.90
CA LYS A 175 0.86 -11.42 52.04
C LYS A 175 1.46 -12.42 53.05
N ALA A 176 2.78 -12.46 53.16
CA ALA A 176 3.52 -13.33 54.10
C ALA A 176 3.48 -12.79 55.53
N ARG A 177 3.13 -11.51 55.73
CA ARG A 177 2.67 -11.00 57.02
C ARG A 177 1.32 -11.65 57.35
N GLN A 178 1.37 -12.89 57.84
CA GLN A 178 0.27 -13.48 58.59
C GLN A 178 -0.07 -12.48 59.70
N THR A 179 -1.36 -12.18 59.88
CA THR A 179 -1.82 -11.39 61.03
C THR A 179 -1.21 -12.01 62.27
N THR A 180 -0.45 -11.24 63.05
CA THR A 180 0.09 -11.70 64.33
C THR A 180 -1.06 -12.33 65.11
N PRO A 181 -0.97 -13.63 65.47
CA PRO A 181 -1.97 -14.22 66.34
C PRO A 181 -2.11 -13.30 67.55
N LYS A 182 -3.35 -12.91 67.85
CA LYS A 182 -3.63 -11.98 68.94
C LYS A 182 -2.86 -12.44 70.17
N GLU A 183 -1.95 -11.61 70.66
CA GLU A 183 -1.16 -11.90 71.86
C GLU A 183 -2.14 -12.29 72.97
N GLY A 184 -2.05 -13.54 73.41
CA GLY A 184 -3.09 -14.19 74.20
C GLY A 184 -3.94 -15.13 73.35
N GLY A 185 -3.39 -16.31 73.07
CA GLY A 185 -4.19 -17.52 72.93
C GLY A 185 -4.93 -17.78 74.24
N GLY A 186 -6.00 -17.03 74.47
CA GLY A 186 -6.99 -17.35 75.47
C GLY A 186 -7.62 -18.65 75.05
N PHE A 187 -7.16 -19.74 75.65
CA PHE A 187 -7.91 -20.99 75.70
C PHE A 187 -9.26 -20.66 76.34
N SER A 188 -10.25 -20.31 75.52
CA SER A 188 -11.64 -20.38 75.91
C SER A 188 -12.06 -21.84 75.76
N GLY A 189 -11.54 -22.68 76.65
CA GLY A 189 -12.14 -23.97 76.92
C GLY A 189 -13.60 -23.76 77.25
N GLY A 190 -14.49 -24.33 76.44
CA GLY A 190 -15.88 -24.47 76.82
C GLY A 190 -15.96 -25.22 78.16
N GLY A 191 -16.59 -24.59 79.15
CA GLY A 191 -16.78 -25.15 80.48
C GLY A 191 -16.11 -24.31 81.56
N LYS A 192 -16.78 -23.23 81.98
CA LYS A 192 -16.49 -22.57 83.25
C LYS A 192 -16.94 -23.49 84.40
N GLU A 193 -16.13 -24.47 84.74
CA GLU A 193 -16.00 -24.90 86.12
C GLU A 193 -14.59 -24.55 86.56
N THR A 194 -14.46 -23.31 87.05
CA THR A 194 -13.28 -22.95 87.84
C THR A 194 -13.32 -23.85 89.08
N LEU A 195 -12.51 -24.90 89.04
CA LEU A 195 -12.20 -25.76 90.18
C LEU A 195 -11.68 -24.87 91.31
N ASP A 196 -12.60 -24.39 92.13
CA ASP A 196 -12.33 -23.52 93.26
C ASP A 196 -11.64 -24.38 94.33
N ILE A 197 -10.34 -24.15 94.50
CA ILE A 197 -9.50 -24.84 95.49
C ILE A 197 -10.11 -24.73 96.89
N GLY A 198 -10.85 -23.66 97.20
CA GLY A 198 -11.58 -23.51 98.45
C GLY A 198 -12.76 -24.48 98.61
N LYS A 199 -13.40 -24.92 97.51
CA LYS A 199 -14.46 -25.93 97.52
C LYS A 199 -13.87 -27.33 97.68
N MET A 200 -12.82 -27.66 96.92
CA MET A 200 -12.14 -28.96 97.06
C MET A 200 -11.54 -29.17 98.46
N ALA A 201 -10.97 -28.13 99.07
CA ALA A 201 -10.43 -28.22 100.43
C ALA A 201 -11.50 -28.42 101.51
N LYS A 202 -12.73 -27.91 101.31
CA LYS A 202 -13.86 -28.15 102.22
C LYS A 202 -14.45 -29.54 102.05
N GLU A 203 -14.47 -30.05 100.83
CA GLU A 203 -15.02 -31.35 100.49
C GLU A 203 -14.08 -32.50 100.90
N ALA A 204 -12.77 -32.28 100.83
CA ALA A 204 -11.76 -33.23 101.31
C ALA A 204 -11.53 -33.20 102.84
N ARG A 205 -12.20 -32.30 103.58
CA ARG A 205 -12.04 -32.18 105.03
C ARG A 205 -12.94 -33.20 105.75
N ILE A 206 -12.33 -34.28 106.26
CA ILE A 206 -13.03 -35.41 106.92
C ILE A 206 -13.58 -35.03 108.31
N ILE A 207 -13.13 -33.92 108.91
CA ILE A 207 -13.59 -33.47 110.23
C ILE A 207 -14.22 -32.08 110.09
N LYS A 208 -15.54 -32.04 110.26
CA LYS A 208 -16.37 -30.84 110.12
C LYS A 208 -16.26 -29.91 111.31
#